data_AF-A0A652YYP7-F1
#
_entry.id   AF-A0A652YYP7-F1
#
_cell.length_a   1.000
_cell.length_b   1.000
_cell.length_c   1.000
_cell.angle_alpha   90.00
_cell.angle_beta   90.00
_cell.angle_gamma   90.00
#
_symmetry.space_group_name_H-M   'P 1'
#
loop_
_entity.id
_entity.type
_entity.pdbx_description
1 polymer ?
#
loop_
_entity_poly.entity_id
_entity_poly.type
_entity_poly.pdbx_seq_one_letter_code
_entity_poly.pdbx_strand_id
1 'polypeptide(L)'
;MANGSKSGKGKPTKEAKAAAKAARKQASKERRTQLWQAFQMQRKDDKLLLPLMIGTLVGAALVFFLVGLIWGIEWFLLPIGLVLGILGAFIIFGRRVQKSVYKKAEGQAGAAAWALDNMQGAWRVTNAVAGTTQLDAVHRVVGRPGVILVAEGSPQRVKSLLAQEKKKTARLIGDTPIYDIIIGNDEGQVPLSQLQRYLNKLPRNIDTKRMDNIEGRLAALSARGGGAALPKGPMPGGAKMKGMQRTIRRR
;
A
#
# COMPACT_ATOMS: atom_id res chain seq x y z
N MET A 1 4.83 57.80 -13.73
CA MET A 1 5.30 56.96 -14.86
C MET A 1 5.69 55.62 -14.27
N ALA A 2 5.36 54.43 -14.75
CA ALA A 2 4.56 53.93 -15.86
C ALA A 2 4.32 52.42 -15.57
N ASN A 3 3.20 51.89 -16.10
CA ASN A 3 2.86 50.49 -16.44
C ASN A 3 3.59 49.31 -15.74
N GLY A 4 2.90 48.32 -15.15
CA GLY A 4 1.74 47.63 -15.72
C GLY A 4 2.18 46.38 -16.49
N SER A 5 2.20 45.21 -15.85
CA SER A 5 2.16 43.91 -16.56
C SER A 5 1.36 42.88 -15.76
N LYS A 6 0.02 43.04 -15.79
CA LYS A 6 -0.89 41.92 -15.53
C LYS A 6 -0.64 40.86 -16.59
N SER A 7 -0.07 39.72 -16.20
CA SER A 7 0.05 38.54 -17.04
C SER A 7 -1.34 38.05 -17.44
N GLY A 8 -1.73 38.36 -18.68
CA GLY A 8 -2.97 37.89 -19.26
C GLY A 8 -2.97 36.36 -19.34
N LYS A 9 -3.88 35.70 -18.62
CA LYS A 9 -4.31 34.33 -18.93
C LYS A 9 -5.02 34.35 -20.29
N GLY A 10 -4.24 34.27 -21.38
CA GLY A 10 -4.75 34.15 -22.73
C GLY A 10 -5.59 32.88 -22.88
N LYS A 11 -6.75 32.99 -23.56
CA LYS A 11 -7.60 31.84 -23.91
C LYS A 11 -6.75 30.81 -24.67
N PRO A 12 -6.82 29.51 -24.34
CA PRO A 12 -5.98 28.50 -24.99
C PRO A 12 -6.25 28.51 -26.51
N THR A 13 -5.18 28.55 -27.30
CA THR A 13 -5.20 28.58 -28.77
C THR A 13 -5.97 27.35 -29.30
N LYS A 14 -6.61 27.47 -30.47
CA LYS A 14 -7.40 26.38 -31.07
C LYS A 14 -6.58 25.09 -31.21
N GLU A 15 -5.30 25.21 -31.47
CA GLU A 15 -4.32 24.11 -31.55
C GLU A 15 -4.03 23.48 -30.18
N ALA A 16 -3.85 24.26 -29.12
CA ALA A 16 -3.69 23.73 -27.76
C ALA A 16 -4.95 22.98 -27.29
N LYS A 17 -6.15 23.45 -27.66
CA LYS A 17 -7.42 22.74 -27.40
C LYS A 17 -7.54 21.46 -28.22
N ALA A 18 -7.09 21.45 -29.48
CA ALA A 18 -7.10 20.28 -30.34
C ALA A 18 -6.11 19.21 -29.86
N ALA A 19 -4.88 19.59 -29.49
CA ALA A 19 -3.87 18.71 -28.90
C ALA A 19 -4.34 18.13 -27.56
N ALA A 20 -4.93 18.95 -26.66
CA ALA A 20 -5.51 18.47 -25.41
C ALA A 20 -6.69 17.50 -25.64
N LYS A 21 -7.52 17.73 -26.67
CA LYS A 21 -8.62 16.82 -27.04
C LYS A 21 -8.09 15.51 -27.63
N ALA A 22 -7.03 15.55 -28.44
CA ALA A 22 -6.37 14.36 -28.97
C ALA A 22 -5.71 13.55 -27.85
N ALA A 23 -4.96 14.19 -26.95
CA ALA A 23 -4.35 13.55 -25.78
C ALA A 23 -5.42 12.91 -24.87
N ARG A 24 -6.52 13.62 -24.59
CA ARG A 24 -7.65 13.06 -23.81
C ARG A 24 -8.28 11.84 -24.50
N LYS A 25 -8.44 11.87 -25.82
CA LYS A 25 -8.95 10.73 -26.59
C LYS A 25 -8.01 9.54 -26.54
N GLN A 26 -6.70 9.75 -26.70
CA GLN A 26 -5.72 8.67 -26.60
C GLN A 26 -5.68 8.08 -25.19
N ALA A 27 -5.57 8.93 -24.16
CA ALA A 27 -5.63 8.49 -22.77
C ALA A 27 -6.96 7.77 -22.43
N SER A 28 -8.07 8.14 -23.07
CA SER A 28 -9.34 7.43 -22.89
C SER A 28 -9.35 6.06 -23.57
N LYS A 29 -8.74 5.94 -24.76
CA LYS A 29 -8.61 4.65 -25.46
C LYS A 29 -7.71 3.71 -24.69
N GLU A 30 -6.54 4.19 -24.26
CA GLU A 30 -5.59 3.42 -23.44
C GLU A 30 -6.24 2.93 -22.14
N ARG A 31 -6.92 3.81 -21.40
CA ARG A 31 -7.67 3.42 -20.20
C ARG A 31 -8.72 2.35 -20.49
N ARG A 32 -9.49 2.48 -21.58
CA ARG A 32 -10.49 1.48 -21.96
C ARG A 32 -9.83 0.14 -22.31
N THR A 33 -8.71 0.14 -23.01
CA THR A 33 -7.96 -1.07 -23.36
C THR A 33 -7.40 -1.74 -22.11
N GLN A 34 -6.81 -0.97 -21.18
CA GLN A 34 -6.31 -1.49 -19.91
C GLN A 34 -7.42 -2.12 -19.07
N LEU A 35 -8.57 -1.43 -18.96
CA LEU A 35 -9.74 -1.96 -18.27
C LEU A 35 -10.27 -3.24 -18.93
N TRP A 36 -10.27 -3.29 -20.26
CA TRP A 36 -10.69 -4.47 -21.01
C TRP A 36 -9.74 -5.66 -20.80
N GLN A 37 -8.43 -5.42 -20.81
CA GLN A 37 -7.41 -6.44 -20.54
C GLN A 37 -7.53 -6.97 -19.11
N ALA A 38 -7.67 -6.08 -18.13
CA ALA A 38 -7.88 -6.46 -16.73
C ALA A 38 -9.18 -7.27 -16.56
N PHE A 39 -10.25 -6.88 -17.26
CA PHE A 39 -11.51 -7.63 -17.27
C PHE A 39 -11.35 -9.03 -17.87
N GLN A 40 -10.67 -9.14 -19.02
CA GLN A 40 -10.43 -10.43 -19.67
C GLN A 40 -9.58 -11.36 -18.79
N MET A 41 -8.56 -10.82 -18.13
CA MET A 41 -7.74 -11.58 -17.17
C MET A 41 -8.58 -12.06 -15.99
N GLN A 42 -9.34 -11.15 -15.35
CA GLN A 42 -10.15 -11.49 -14.19
C GLN A 42 -11.26 -12.49 -14.53
N ARG A 43 -11.91 -12.37 -15.69
CA ARG A 43 -12.95 -13.32 -16.12
C ARG A 43 -12.40 -14.74 -16.29
N LYS A 44 -11.13 -14.88 -16.73
CA LYS A 44 -10.48 -16.19 -16.85
C LYS A 44 -10.14 -16.76 -15.47
N ASP A 45 -9.67 -15.92 -14.55
CA ASP A 45 -9.34 -16.31 -13.18
C ASP A 45 -10.59 -16.63 -12.34
N ASP A 46 -11.69 -15.90 -12.54
CA ASP A 46 -12.91 -15.99 -11.77
C ASP A 46 -14.15 -16.18 -12.65
N LYS A 47 -14.52 -17.45 -12.85
CA LYS A 47 -15.67 -17.85 -13.68
C LYS A 47 -17.02 -17.36 -13.11
N LEU A 48 -17.11 -17.13 -11.80
CA LEU A 48 -18.34 -16.65 -11.16
C LEU A 48 -18.53 -15.13 -11.32
N LEU A 49 -17.50 -14.40 -11.76
CA LEU A 49 -17.57 -12.96 -11.93
C LEU A 49 -18.70 -12.55 -12.88
N LEU A 50 -18.78 -13.18 -14.06
CA LEU A 50 -19.71 -12.79 -15.11
C LEU A 50 -21.17 -13.10 -14.76
N PRO A 51 -21.53 -14.31 -14.24
CA PRO A 51 -22.87 -14.56 -13.71
C PRO A 51 -23.28 -13.60 -12.61
N LEU A 52 -22.38 -13.22 -11.70
CA LEU A 52 -22.71 -12.29 -10.62
C LEU A 52 -22.94 -10.86 -11.11
N MET A 53 -22.13 -10.39 -12.06
CA MET A 53 -22.32 -9.08 -12.66
C MET A 53 -23.66 -8.99 -13.40
N ILE A 54 -23.99 -10.01 -14.21
CA ILE A 54 -25.27 -10.08 -14.92
C ILE A 54 -26.42 -10.20 -13.93
N GLY A 55 -26.30 -11.08 -12.93
CA GLY A 55 -27.33 -11.26 -11.90
C GLY A 55 -27.59 -9.99 -11.10
N THR A 56 -26.56 -9.18 -10.84
CA THR A 56 -26.71 -7.89 -10.14
C THR A 56 -27.38 -6.85 -11.02
N LEU A 57 -27.02 -6.78 -12.30
CA LEU A 57 -27.63 -5.86 -13.25
C LEU A 57 -29.11 -6.20 -13.49
N VAL A 58 -29.39 -7.46 -13.81
CA VAL A 58 -30.74 -7.96 -14.04
C VAL A 58 -31.56 -7.90 -12.76
N GLY A 59 -30.99 -8.30 -11.62
CA GLY A 59 -31.64 -8.23 -10.32
C GLY A 59 -32.03 -6.80 -9.94
N ALA A 60 -31.13 -5.83 -10.11
CA ALA A 60 -31.46 -4.42 -9.84
C ALA A 60 -32.53 -3.88 -10.81
N ALA A 61 -32.43 -4.17 -12.10
CA ALA A 61 -33.45 -3.76 -13.07
C ALA A 61 -34.82 -4.37 -12.75
N LEU A 62 -34.88 -5.67 -12.41
CA LEU A 62 -36.11 -6.35 -12.02
C LEU A 62 -36.70 -5.77 -10.74
N VAL A 63 -35.90 -5.55 -9.71
CA VAL A 63 -36.37 -4.97 -8.44
C VAL A 63 -37.00 -3.60 -8.68
N PHE A 64 -36.32 -2.70 -9.39
CA PHE A 64 -36.86 -1.37 -9.67
C PHE A 64 -38.07 -1.39 -10.58
N PHE A 65 -38.13 -2.32 -11.54
CA PHE A 65 -39.30 -2.50 -12.40
C PHE A 65 -40.51 -2.99 -11.60
N LEU A 66 -40.36 -4.02 -10.77
CA LEU A 66 -41.43 -4.56 -9.93
C LEU A 66 -41.92 -3.54 -8.90
N VAL A 67 -41.01 -2.78 -8.30
CA VAL A 67 -41.34 -1.63 -7.46
C VAL A 67 -42.17 -0.65 -8.28
N GLY A 68 -41.72 -0.27 -9.47
CA GLY A 68 -42.45 0.69 -10.32
C GLY A 68 -43.85 0.23 -10.73
N LEU A 69 -44.06 -1.07 -10.94
CA LEU A 69 -45.38 -1.62 -11.26
C LEU A 69 -46.41 -1.36 -10.15
N ILE A 70 -46.00 -1.30 -8.88
CA ILE A 70 -46.89 -1.03 -7.75
C ILE A 70 -47.48 0.39 -7.84
N TRP A 71 -46.73 1.35 -8.39
CA TRP A 71 -47.12 2.76 -8.50
C TRP A 71 -47.39 3.22 -9.95
N GLY A 72 -47.34 2.32 -10.93
CA GLY A 72 -47.51 2.64 -12.36
C GLY A 72 -46.39 3.51 -12.96
N ILE A 73 -45.18 3.45 -12.39
CA ILE A 73 -44.00 4.23 -12.80
C ILE A 73 -42.82 3.33 -13.21
N GLU A 74 -43.09 2.11 -13.65
CA GLU A 74 -42.10 1.09 -14.01
C GLU A 74 -41.10 1.57 -15.07
N TRP A 75 -41.55 2.31 -16.08
CA TRP A 75 -40.68 2.87 -17.13
C TRP A 75 -39.79 4.00 -16.64
N PHE A 76 -40.19 4.69 -15.57
CA PHE A 76 -39.38 5.72 -14.93
C PHE A 76 -38.32 5.12 -13.98
N LEU A 77 -38.68 4.06 -13.25
CA LEU A 77 -37.76 3.39 -12.32
C LEU A 77 -36.77 2.44 -13.01
N LEU A 78 -37.11 1.86 -14.16
CA LEU A 78 -36.24 0.92 -14.88
C LEU A 78 -34.86 1.52 -15.23
N PRO A 79 -34.73 2.73 -15.81
CA PRO A 79 -33.42 3.35 -16.05
C PRO A 79 -32.58 3.53 -14.77
N ILE A 80 -33.23 3.86 -13.64
CA ILE A 80 -32.56 3.99 -12.34
C ILE A 80 -32.02 2.63 -11.88
N GLY A 81 -32.85 1.58 -11.98
CA GLY A 81 -32.45 0.21 -11.69
C GLY A 81 -31.29 -0.26 -12.56
N LEU A 82 -31.27 0.10 -13.85
CA LEU A 82 -30.18 -0.23 -14.76
C LEU A 82 -28.87 0.47 -14.37
N VAL A 83 -28.91 1.77 -14.08
CA VAL A 83 -27.72 2.53 -13.64
C VAL A 83 -27.17 1.99 -12.32
N LEU A 84 -28.04 1.70 -11.35
CA LEU A 84 -27.65 1.11 -10.07
C LEU A 84 -27.14 -0.34 -10.25
N GLY A 85 -27.72 -1.10 -11.16
CA GLY A 85 -27.26 -2.44 -11.53
C GLY A 85 -25.87 -2.44 -12.13
N ILE A 86 -25.59 -1.51 -13.05
CA ILE A 86 -24.25 -1.29 -13.62
C ILE A 86 -23.26 -0.91 -12.52
N LEU A 87 -23.61 0.03 -11.64
CA LEU A 87 -22.78 0.44 -10.52
C LEU A 87 -22.47 -0.75 -9.58
N GLY A 88 -23.48 -1.54 -9.25
CA GLY A 88 -23.33 -2.76 -8.46
C GLY A 88 -22.40 -3.78 -9.11
N ALA A 89 -22.53 -4.00 -10.42
CA ALA A 89 -21.63 -4.87 -11.17
C ALA A 89 -20.17 -4.38 -11.13
N PHE A 90 -19.92 -3.07 -11.23
CA PHE A 90 -18.59 -2.49 -11.06
C PHE A 90 -18.01 -2.68 -9.65
N ILE A 91 -18.83 -2.52 -8.61
CA ILE A 91 -18.41 -2.75 -7.22
C ILE A 91 -18.01 -4.22 -7.01
N ILE A 92 -18.82 -5.16 -7.51
CA ILE A 92 -18.52 -6.60 -7.43
C ILE A 92 -17.22 -6.91 -8.18
N PHE A 93 -17.07 -6.38 -9.39
CA PHE A 93 -15.84 -6.54 -10.17
C PHE A 93 -14.61 -6.07 -9.39
N GLY A 94 -14.62 -4.84 -8.86
CA GLY A 94 -13.50 -4.31 -8.08
C GLY A 94 -13.16 -5.17 -6.86
N ARG A 95 -14.18 -5.56 -6.07
CA ARG A 95 -13.99 -6.41 -4.88
C ARG A 95 -13.42 -7.78 -5.23
N ARG A 96 -13.88 -8.37 -6.33
CA ARG A 96 -13.40 -9.68 -6.81
C ARG A 96 -11.98 -9.62 -7.34
N VAL A 97 -11.63 -8.58 -8.10
CA VAL A 97 -10.25 -8.33 -8.55
C VAL A 97 -9.32 -8.22 -7.35
N GLN A 98 -9.66 -7.37 -6.36
CA GLN A 98 -8.87 -7.23 -5.15
C GLN A 98 -8.68 -8.58 -4.44
N LYS A 99 -9.76 -9.33 -4.23
CA LYS A 99 -9.69 -10.66 -3.60
C LYS A 99 -8.78 -11.62 -4.36
N SER A 100 -8.87 -11.68 -5.68
CA SER A 100 -8.01 -12.54 -6.51
C SER A 100 -6.54 -12.13 -6.44
N VAL A 101 -6.24 -10.82 -6.47
CA VAL A 101 -4.87 -10.30 -6.38
C VAL A 101 -4.26 -10.65 -5.02
N TYR A 102 -4.96 -10.38 -3.92
CA TYR A 102 -4.45 -10.74 -2.58
C TYR A 102 -4.27 -12.24 -2.42
N LYS A 103 -5.21 -13.05 -2.93
CA LYS A 103 -5.08 -14.52 -2.89
C LYS A 103 -3.86 -15.03 -3.67
N LYS A 104 -3.50 -14.39 -4.78
CA LYS A 104 -2.30 -14.74 -5.56
C LYS A 104 -1.00 -14.27 -4.89
N ALA A 105 -1.06 -13.14 -4.17
CA ALA A 105 0.06 -12.60 -3.42
C ALA A 105 0.29 -13.34 -2.09
N GLU A 106 -0.74 -13.94 -1.49
CA GLU A 106 -0.60 -14.79 -0.30
C GLU A 106 0.40 -15.93 -0.54
N GLY A 107 1.44 -16.00 0.32
CA GLY A 107 2.51 -16.99 0.22
C GLY A 107 3.68 -16.60 -0.69
N GLN A 108 3.63 -15.45 -1.37
CA GLN A 108 4.78 -14.91 -2.09
C GLN A 108 5.63 -14.04 -1.17
N ALA A 109 6.95 -14.20 -1.23
CA ALA A 109 7.89 -13.38 -0.47
C ALA A 109 7.76 -11.88 -0.83
N GLY A 110 7.60 -11.03 0.17
CA GLY A 110 7.45 -9.59 0.03
C GLY A 110 6.01 -9.14 -0.24
N ALA A 111 5.03 -10.05 -0.19
CA ALA A 111 3.62 -9.69 -0.36
C ALA A 111 3.10 -8.77 0.75
N ALA A 112 3.65 -8.90 1.97
CA ALA A 112 3.36 -7.99 3.08
C ALA A 112 3.78 -6.56 2.76
N ALA A 113 5.01 -6.36 2.28
CA ALA A 113 5.51 -5.05 1.89
C ALA A 113 4.59 -4.39 0.87
N TRP A 114 4.25 -5.14 -0.20
CA TRP A 114 3.35 -4.67 -1.23
C TRP A 114 1.96 -4.33 -0.67
N ALA A 115 1.38 -5.16 0.18
CA ALA A 115 0.07 -4.89 0.78
C ALA A 115 0.10 -3.64 1.67
N LEU A 116 1.17 -3.45 2.44
CA LEU A 116 1.37 -2.30 3.32
C LEU A 116 1.52 -1.00 2.52
N ASP A 117 2.29 -1.01 1.43
CA ASP A 117 2.49 0.15 0.56
C ASP A 117 1.21 0.57 -0.17
N ASN A 118 0.31 -0.39 -0.45
CA ASN A 118 -0.99 -0.13 -1.07
C ASN A 118 -2.08 0.29 -0.06
N MET A 119 -1.77 0.40 1.23
CA MET A 119 -2.75 0.83 2.22
C MET A 119 -3.13 2.30 2.03
N GLN A 120 -4.43 2.57 2.11
CA GLN A 120 -4.95 3.92 2.07
C GLN A 120 -4.98 4.54 3.47
N GLY A 121 -4.57 5.80 3.57
CA GLY A 121 -4.60 6.59 4.81
C GLY A 121 -3.24 7.16 5.19
N ALA A 122 -3.19 7.80 6.35
CA ALA A 122 -1.95 8.34 6.91
C ALA A 122 -1.17 7.21 7.62
N TRP A 123 -0.60 6.30 6.84
CA TRP A 123 0.32 5.27 7.31
C TRP A 123 1.74 5.61 6.85
N ARG A 124 2.73 5.44 7.73
CA ARG A 124 4.14 5.59 7.38
C ARG A 124 4.77 4.22 7.41
N VAL A 125 5.05 3.66 6.24
CA VAL A 125 5.54 2.29 6.08
C VAL A 125 7.05 2.32 5.85
N THR A 126 7.76 1.48 6.60
CA THR A 126 9.18 1.19 6.37
C THR A 126 9.32 -0.32 6.16
N ASN A 127 9.62 -0.70 4.93
CA ASN A 127 9.72 -2.11 4.56
C ASN A 127 11.07 -2.71 4.98
N ALA A 128 11.06 -4.00 5.33
CA ALA A 128 12.25 -4.80 5.63
C ALA A 128 13.21 -4.16 6.65
N VAL A 129 12.67 -3.71 7.80
CA VAL A 129 13.50 -3.17 8.90
C VAL A 129 14.39 -4.23 9.55
N ALA A 130 13.98 -5.49 9.44
CA ALA A 130 14.80 -6.66 9.71
C ALA A 130 14.43 -7.75 8.71
N GLY A 131 15.38 -8.62 8.37
CA GLY A 131 15.11 -9.75 7.49
C GLY A 131 16.21 -10.81 7.56
N THR A 132 15.91 -11.98 7.01
CA THR A 132 16.80 -13.14 6.94
C THR A 132 17.15 -13.47 5.49
N THR A 133 18.11 -14.37 5.28
CA THR A 133 18.42 -14.89 3.94
C THR A 133 17.34 -15.84 3.41
N GLN A 134 16.44 -16.32 4.27
CA GLN A 134 15.30 -17.19 3.93
C GLN A 134 14.05 -16.41 3.53
N LEU A 135 14.20 -15.14 3.15
CA LEU A 135 13.11 -14.25 2.75
C LEU A 135 12.07 -14.02 3.85
N ASP A 136 12.43 -14.21 5.13
CA ASP A 136 11.61 -13.71 6.23
C ASP A 136 11.91 -12.22 6.41
N ALA A 137 10.88 -11.42 6.62
CA ALA A 137 11.02 -9.98 6.78
C ALA A 137 10.10 -9.45 7.88
N VAL A 138 10.56 -8.40 8.54
CA VAL A 138 9.75 -7.56 9.43
C VAL A 138 9.65 -6.20 8.80
N HIS A 139 8.42 -5.73 8.64
CA HIS A 139 8.04 -4.42 8.18
C HIS A 139 7.57 -3.61 9.38
N ARG A 140 7.79 -2.30 9.32
CA ARG A 140 7.33 -1.39 10.37
C ARG A 140 6.34 -0.41 9.78
N VAL A 141 5.24 -0.22 10.49
CA VAL A 141 4.19 0.71 10.12
C VAL A 141 3.96 1.64 11.31
N VAL A 142 4.03 2.94 11.08
CA VAL A 142 3.64 3.95 12.06
C VAL A 142 2.28 4.51 11.64
N GLY A 143 1.32 4.44 12.55
CA GLY A 143 -0.04 4.90 12.34
C GLY A 143 -0.63 5.48 13.62
N ARG A 144 -1.91 5.87 13.57
CA ARG A 144 -2.63 6.36 14.76
C ARG A 144 -2.71 5.37 15.92
N PRO A 145 -2.67 4.04 15.70
CA PRO A 145 -2.55 3.11 16.82
C PRO A 145 -1.22 3.15 17.57
N GLY A 146 -0.16 3.63 16.95
CA GLY A 146 1.21 3.54 17.46
C GLY A 146 2.14 2.92 16.43
N VAL A 147 3.10 2.11 16.89
CA VAL A 147 4.01 1.37 16.01
C VAL A 147 3.50 -0.06 15.85
N ILE A 148 3.52 -0.55 14.62
CA ILE A 148 3.04 -1.89 14.27
C ILE A 148 4.17 -2.58 13.53
N LEU A 149 4.59 -3.73 14.05
CA LEU A 149 5.59 -4.60 13.43
C LEU A 149 4.85 -5.73 12.74
N VAL A 150 4.99 -5.80 11.43
CA VAL A 150 4.30 -6.77 10.59
C VAL A 150 5.35 -7.71 10.03
N ALA A 151 5.30 -8.97 10.41
CA ALA A 151 6.23 -9.99 9.95
C ALA A 151 5.63 -10.86 8.85
N GLU A 152 6.48 -11.25 7.91
CA GLU A 152 6.20 -12.19 6.84
C GLU A 152 7.26 -13.30 6.86
N GLY A 153 6.85 -14.56 6.69
CA GLY A 153 7.73 -15.72 6.67
C GLY A 153 7.32 -16.82 7.64
N SER A 154 8.28 -17.67 8.02
CA SER A 154 8.02 -18.79 8.94
C SER A 154 7.76 -18.30 10.37
N PRO A 155 6.65 -18.70 11.02
CA PRO A 155 6.27 -18.23 12.36
C PRO A 155 7.36 -18.39 13.43
N GLN A 156 8.11 -19.48 13.38
CA GLN A 156 9.16 -19.78 14.36
C GLN A 156 10.34 -18.82 14.22
N ARG A 157 10.72 -18.45 12.99
CA ARG A 157 11.84 -17.55 12.72
C ARG A 157 11.45 -16.09 12.96
N VAL A 158 10.28 -15.69 12.48
CA VAL A 158 9.82 -14.30 12.60
C VAL A 158 9.52 -13.86 14.03
N LYS A 159 9.14 -14.78 14.93
CA LYS A 159 8.95 -14.45 16.36
C LYS A 159 10.21 -13.87 17.00
N SER A 160 11.37 -14.45 16.68
CA SER A 160 12.65 -13.96 17.21
C SER A 160 13.02 -12.59 16.63
N LEU A 161 12.77 -12.38 15.32
CA LEU A 161 12.99 -11.09 14.65
C LEU A 161 12.07 -9.99 15.22
N LEU A 162 10.78 -10.30 15.40
CA LEU A 162 9.79 -9.40 16.00
C LEU A 162 10.21 -9.01 17.42
N ALA A 163 10.62 -9.96 18.26
CA ALA A 163 11.06 -9.69 19.62
C ALA A 163 12.28 -8.74 19.65
N GLN A 164 13.25 -8.95 18.77
CA GLN A 164 14.42 -8.08 18.65
C GLN A 164 14.03 -6.66 18.22
N GLU A 165 13.20 -6.54 17.19
CA GLU A 165 12.77 -5.24 16.67
C GLU A 165 11.85 -4.50 17.64
N LYS A 166 10.98 -5.22 18.35
CA LYS A 166 10.13 -4.68 19.43
C LYS A 166 10.98 -4.09 20.54
N LYS A 167 12.02 -4.80 21.00
CA LYS A 167 12.94 -4.30 22.04
C LYS A 167 13.73 -3.07 21.59
N LYS A 168 14.18 -3.05 20.32
CA LYS A 168 14.86 -1.87 19.74
C LYS A 168 13.94 -0.67 19.66
N THR A 169 12.72 -0.88 19.16
CA THR A 169 11.70 0.17 19.00
C THR A 169 11.26 0.73 20.35
N ALA A 170 10.99 -0.13 21.34
CA ALA A 170 10.53 0.26 22.67
C ALA A 170 11.48 1.24 23.38
N ARG A 171 12.80 1.13 23.14
CA ARG A 171 13.81 2.04 23.70
C ARG A 171 13.67 3.49 23.23
N LEU A 172 12.98 3.74 22.11
CA LEU A 172 12.93 5.05 21.45
C LEU A 172 11.56 5.71 21.54
N ILE A 173 10.49 4.91 21.51
CA ILE A 173 9.13 5.42 21.40
C ILE A 173 8.41 5.56 22.75
N GLY A 174 9.08 5.13 23.83
CA GLY A 174 8.61 5.28 25.21
C GLY A 174 7.34 4.48 25.50
N ASP A 175 6.29 5.20 25.89
CA ASP A 175 4.97 4.72 26.29
C ASP A 175 4.04 4.38 25.10
N THR A 176 4.48 4.63 23.87
CA THR A 176 3.64 4.39 22.69
C THR A 176 3.41 2.88 22.49
N PRO A 177 2.17 2.42 22.26
CA PRO A 177 1.88 1.02 22.02
C PRO A 177 2.62 0.44 20.80
N ILE A 178 3.12 -0.79 20.97
CA ILE A 178 3.74 -1.60 19.90
C ILE A 178 2.90 -2.85 19.68
N TYR A 179 2.35 -2.98 18.48
CA TYR A 179 1.63 -4.17 18.03
C TYR A 179 2.54 -5.04 17.18
N ASP A 180 2.49 -6.36 17.39
CA ASP A 180 3.17 -7.36 16.57
C ASP A 180 2.13 -8.22 15.84
N ILE A 181 2.33 -8.41 14.53
CA ILE A 181 1.43 -9.14 13.66
C ILE A 181 2.27 -10.07 12.80
N ILE A 182 1.87 -11.32 12.68
CA ILE A 182 2.46 -12.28 11.75
C ILE A 182 1.46 -12.50 10.63
N ILE A 183 1.90 -12.35 9.38
CA ILE A 183 1.08 -12.61 8.20
C ILE A 183 1.12 -14.09 7.88
N GLY A 184 -0.07 -14.62 7.58
CA GLY A 184 -0.27 -15.96 7.06
C GLY A 184 -1.67 -16.48 7.37
N ASN A 185 -1.88 -17.78 7.17
CA ASN A 185 -3.22 -18.39 7.17
C ASN A 185 -3.47 -19.33 8.34
N ASP A 186 -2.50 -19.53 9.23
CA ASP A 186 -2.66 -20.39 10.40
C ASP A 186 -3.26 -19.63 11.60
N GLU A 187 -3.53 -20.36 12.67
CA GLU A 187 -4.04 -19.80 13.92
C GLU A 187 -3.10 -18.73 14.50
N GLY A 188 -3.68 -17.60 14.92
CA GLY A 188 -2.94 -16.44 15.45
C GLY A 188 -2.21 -15.60 14.40
N GLN A 189 -2.32 -15.95 13.10
CA GLN A 189 -1.81 -15.15 11.99
C GLN A 189 -2.93 -14.34 11.34
N VAL A 190 -2.57 -13.27 10.65
CA VAL A 190 -3.51 -12.42 9.91
C VAL A 190 -3.34 -12.67 8.42
N PRO A 191 -4.39 -13.11 7.70
CA PRO A 191 -4.34 -13.26 6.26
C PRO A 191 -4.03 -11.92 5.58
N LEU A 192 -3.24 -11.94 4.51
CA LEU A 192 -2.81 -10.74 3.80
C LEU A 192 -4.00 -9.88 3.34
N SER A 193 -5.04 -10.54 2.83
CA SER A 193 -6.30 -9.90 2.41
C SER A 193 -7.05 -9.16 3.54
N GLN A 194 -6.77 -9.49 4.80
CA GLN A 194 -7.42 -8.91 5.97
C GLN A 194 -6.53 -7.92 6.75
N LEU A 195 -5.25 -7.81 6.39
CA LEU A 195 -4.27 -6.99 7.08
C LEU A 195 -4.74 -5.55 7.28
N GLN A 196 -5.14 -4.87 6.19
CA GLN A 196 -5.62 -3.47 6.27
C GLN A 196 -6.85 -3.34 7.20
N ARG A 197 -7.78 -4.30 7.14
CA ARG A 197 -8.98 -4.30 8.01
C ARG A 197 -8.60 -4.51 9.47
N TYR A 198 -7.65 -5.38 9.75
CA TYR A 198 -7.14 -5.64 11.10
C TYR A 198 -6.48 -4.38 11.68
N LEU A 199 -5.58 -3.75 10.91
CA LEU A 199 -4.89 -2.53 11.33
C LEU A 199 -5.84 -1.36 11.59
N ASN A 200 -6.85 -1.19 10.73
CA ASN A 200 -7.87 -0.15 10.88
C ASN A 200 -8.77 -0.33 12.13
N LYS A 201 -8.87 -1.55 12.68
CA LYS A 201 -9.64 -1.83 13.89
C LYS A 201 -8.89 -1.51 15.18
N LEU A 202 -7.56 -1.32 15.11
CA LEU A 202 -6.77 -0.99 16.28
C LEU A 202 -7.17 0.40 16.83
N PRO A 203 -7.14 0.59 18.17
CA PRO A 203 -7.53 1.85 18.78
C PRO A 203 -6.59 2.98 18.34
N ARG A 204 -7.12 4.21 18.28
CA ARG A 204 -6.35 5.40 17.87
C ARG A 204 -5.69 6.02 19.11
N ASN A 205 -4.51 5.51 19.47
CA ASN A 205 -3.80 5.90 20.70
C ASN A 205 -2.98 7.20 20.55
N ILE A 206 -2.56 7.55 19.33
CA ILE A 206 -1.69 8.71 19.07
C ILE A 206 -2.25 9.63 17.98
N ASP A 207 -1.82 10.89 18.03
CA ASP A 207 -2.11 11.91 17.02
C ASP A 207 -1.02 11.96 15.93
N THR A 208 -1.26 12.75 14.88
CA THR A 208 -0.34 12.83 13.74
C THR A 208 1.01 13.47 14.10
N LYS A 209 1.03 14.44 15.03
CA LYS A 209 2.28 15.06 15.49
C LYS A 209 3.16 14.04 16.22
N ARG A 210 2.56 13.20 17.07
CA ARG A 210 3.30 12.11 17.73
C ARG A 210 3.81 11.08 16.72
N MET A 211 3.05 10.79 15.67
CA MET A 211 3.53 9.93 14.58
C MET A 211 4.78 10.50 13.90
N ASP A 212 4.79 11.77 13.52
CA ASP A 212 5.95 12.39 12.85
C ASP A 212 7.19 12.39 13.77
N ASN A 213 7.01 12.62 15.08
CA ASN A 213 8.09 12.53 16.07
C ASN A 213 8.64 11.10 16.20
N ILE A 214 7.76 10.09 16.22
CA ILE A 214 8.15 8.68 16.28
C ILE A 214 8.93 8.30 15.03
N GLU A 215 8.44 8.68 13.85
CA GLU A 215 9.11 8.41 12.59
C GLU A 215 10.51 9.04 12.55
N GLY A 216 10.65 10.31 12.97
CA GLY A 216 11.96 10.97 13.06
C GLY A 216 12.95 10.23 13.98
N ARG A 217 12.50 9.78 15.15
CA ARG A 217 13.33 9.00 16.09
C ARG A 217 13.73 7.64 15.53
N LEU A 218 12.81 6.96 14.84
CA LEU A 218 13.05 5.65 14.23
C LEU A 218 13.96 5.75 12.99
N ALA A 219 13.82 6.80 12.19
CA ALA A 219 14.70 7.06 11.05
C ALA A 219 16.15 7.27 11.49
N ALA A 220 16.37 7.98 12.60
CA ALA A 220 17.69 8.17 13.19
C ALA A 220 18.34 6.84 13.66
N LEU A 221 17.53 5.85 14.09
CA LEU A 221 18.02 4.51 14.42
C LEU A 221 18.45 3.74 13.16
N SER A 222 17.65 3.79 12.08
CA SER A 222 17.99 3.15 10.81
C SER A 222 19.31 3.70 10.24
N ALA A 223 19.53 5.02 10.35
CA ALA A 223 20.78 5.67 9.94
C ALA A 223 22.00 5.24 10.78
N ARG A 224 21.78 4.76 12.02
CA ARG A 224 22.83 4.28 12.93
C ARG A 224 23.08 2.78 12.84
N GLY A 225 22.11 2.01 12.33
CA GLY A 225 22.18 0.56 12.14
C GLY A 225 22.72 0.12 10.78
N GLY A 226 22.70 0.99 9.76
CA GLY A 226 23.51 0.86 8.57
C GLY A 226 24.94 1.26 8.90
N GLY A 227 25.80 0.27 9.12
CA GLY A 227 27.16 0.45 9.61
C GLY A 227 27.85 1.67 8.99
N ALA A 228 28.42 2.50 9.87
CA ALA A 228 29.30 3.62 9.56
C ALA A 228 29.39 3.91 8.05
N ALA A 229 28.51 4.78 7.56
CA ALA A 229 28.80 5.55 6.36
C ALA A 229 29.99 6.46 6.70
N LEU A 230 31.18 5.85 6.80
CA LEU A 230 32.43 6.52 6.53
C LEU A 230 32.18 7.22 5.18
N PRO A 231 32.24 8.55 5.11
CA PRO A 231 32.19 9.21 3.83
C PRO A 231 33.33 8.61 3.01
N LYS A 232 32.98 7.86 1.95
CA LYS A 232 33.94 7.37 0.96
C LYS A 232 34.39 8.57 0.12
N GLY A 233 35.05 9.53 0.77
CA GLY A 233 36.02 10.36 0.09
C GLY A 233 37.19 9.48 -0.33
N PRO A 234 37.92 9.85 -1.39
CA PRO A 234 39.13 9.14 -1.75
C PRO A 234 40.04 9.10 -0.53
N MET A 235 40.30 7.90 -0.01
CA MET A 235 41.31 7.70 1.00
C MET A 235 42.60 8.31 0.46
N PRO A 236 43.24 9.28 1.14
CA PRO A 236 44.52 9.79 0.69
C PRO A 236 45.49 8.62 0.66
N GLY A 237 45.84 8.17 -0.55
CA GLY A 237 46.87 7.18 -0.79
C GLY A 237 48.19 7.77 -0.32
N GLY A 238 48.60 7.46 0.91
CA GLY A 238 49.85 8.00 1.43
C GLY A 238 50.09 7.90 2.93
N ALA A 239 49.11 7.51 3.75
CA ALA A 239 49.36 7.31 5.18
C ALA A 239 50.09 5.97 5.43
N LYS A 240 51.41 5.99 5.25
CA LYS A 240 52.31 4.91 5.66
C LYS A 240 52.04 4.59 7.14
N MET A 241 51.51 3.40 7.43
CA MET A 241 51.51 2.85 8.80
C MET A 241 52.97 2.62 9.20
N LYS A 242 53.57 3.62 9.86
CA LYS A 242 54.92 3.54 10.39
C LYS A 242 54.88 2.86 11.76
N GLY A 243 55.33 1.61 11.81
CA GLY A 243 55.97 1.04 12.98
C GLY A 243 55.07 0.36 14.02
N MET A 244 54.33 -0.67 13.64
CA MET A 244 53.76 -1.65 14.59
C MET A 244 54.52 -2.99 14.50
N GLN A 245 55.85 -2.94 14.48
CA GLN A 245 56.68 -4.14 14.55
C GLN A 245 58.03 -3.75 15.15
N ARG A 246 58.18 -3.99 16.45
CA ARG A 246 59.42 -4.39 17.15
C ARG A 246 59.29 -4.05 18.64
N THR A 247 58.69 -4.95 19.40
CA THR A 247 59.17 -5.34 20.74
C THR A 247 58.24 -6.40 21.28
N ILE A 248 58.61 -7.67 21.11
CA ILE A 248 58.51 -8.73 22.12
C ILE A 248 59.49 -9.82 21.64
N ARG A 249 60.73 -9.69 22.10
CA ARG A 249 61.70 -10.78 22.26
C ARG A 249 62.65 -10.32 23.36
N ARG A 250 62.51 -10.88 24.57
CA ARG A 250 63.61 -11.55 25.30
C ARG A 250 63.16 -12.10 26.65
N ARG A 251 63.62 -13.35 26.85
CA ARG A 251 63.74 -14.20 28.05
C ARG A 251 62.46 -14.63 28.74
#